data_AF-A0A952RCM3-F1
#
_entry.id   AF-A0A952RCM3-F1
#
_cell.length_a   1.000
_cell.length_b   1.000
_cell.length_c   1.000
_cell.angle_alpha   90.00
_cell.angle_beta   90.00
_cell.angle_gamma   90.00
#
_symmetry.space_group_name_H-M   'P 1'
#
loop_
_entity.id
_entity.type
_entity.pdbx_description
1 polymer ?
#
loop_
_entity_poly.entity_id
_entity_poly.type
_entity_poly.pdbx_seq_one_letter_code
_entity_poly.pdbx_strand_id
1 'polypeptide(L)'
;MASVKRTMIAQQAFDFAGLFTIQFSRLKIAGACVRTPELLAPETDSTGGGKQALQHISLKPDVPGYPPVTVGSVNVAAKTGQLRTYACLYKMAQQRSRPFDIEQQSYQQFFDSARMFLGQQGFTVQIELEPPTAFVEKPVRPPSGVPRVVMWLLIAGMSLALIVALLVAAYVKFLR
;
A
#
# COMPACT_ATOMS: atom_id res chain seq x y z
N MET A 1 -22.62 -12.16 1.45
CA MET A 1 -22.47 -11.07 0.45
C MET A 1 -21.06 -10.49 0.31
N ALA A 2 -20.14 -10.67 1.29
CA ALA A 2 -18.75 -10.17 1.16
C ALA A 2 -17.89 -10.93 0.12
N SER A 3 -18.23 -12.18 -0.22
CA SER A 3 -17.52 -12.99 -1.22
C SER A 3 -17.64 -12.41 -2.64
N VAL A 4 -18.85 -12.06 -3.07
CA VAL A 4 -19.14 -11.56 -4.43
C VAL A 4 -18.41 -10.24 -4.75
N LYS A 5 -18.35 -9.30 -3.79
CA LYS A 5 -17.62 -8.03 -3.98
C LYS A 5 -16.10 -8.23 -4.13
N ARG A 6 -15.53 -9.26 -3.49
CA ARG A 6 -14.07 -9.55 -3.56
C ARG A 6 -13.70 -10.09 -4.94
N THR A 7 -14.50 -11.01 -5.48
CA THR A 7 -14.34 -11.51 -6.86
C THR A 7 -14.47 -10.39 -7.89
N MET A 8 -15.41 -9.45 -7.68
CA MET A 8 -15.59 -8.30 -8.57
C MET A 8 -14.36 -7.37 -8.62
N ILE A 9 -13.73 -7.09 -7.48
CA ILE A 9 -12.53 -6.22 -7.42
C ILE A 9 -11.32 -6.93 -8.04
N ALA A 10 -11.17 -8.24 -7.78
CA ALA A 10 -10.12 -9.03 -8.40
C ALA A 10 -10.27 -9.07 -9.93
N GLN A 11 -11.50 -9.26 -10.43
CA GLN A 11 -11.80 -9.21 -11.86
C GLN A 11 -11.48 -7.83 -12.46
N GLN A 12 -11.90 -6.75 -11.80
CA GLN A 12 -11.58 -5.39 -12.26
C GLN A 12 -10.08 -5.11 -12.32
N ALA A 13 -9.31 -5.62 -11.35
CA ALA A 13 -7.86 -5.49 -11.36
C ALA A 13 -7.21 -6.30 -12.51
N PHE A 14 -7.74 -7.47 -12.81
CA PHE A 14 -7.31 -8.29 -13.93
C PHE A 14 -7.62 -7.61 -15.28
N ASP A 15 -8.85 -7.15 -15.47
CA ASP A 15 -9.27 -6.44 -16.67
C ASP A 15 -8.43 -5.17 -16.90
N PHE A 16 -8.15 -4.43 -15.82
CA PHE A 16 -7.29 -3.25 -15.86
C PHE A 16 -5.84 -3.58 -16.24
N ALA A 17 -5.27 -4.67 -15.73
CA ALA A 17 -3.96 -5.15 -16.15
C ALA A 17 -3.92 -5.48 -17.64
N GLY A 18 -4.98 -6.12 -18.16
CA GLY A 18 -5.14 -6.39 -19.60
C GLY A 18 -5.14 -5.11 -20.44
N LEU A 19 -5.93 -4.11 -20.05
CA LEU A 19 -5.96 -2.81 -20.74
C LEU A 19 -4.60 -2.10 -20.70
N PHE A 20 -3.92 -2.12 -19.55
CA PHE A 20 -2.59 -1.56 -19.42
C PHE A 20 -1.60 -2.25 -20.37
N THR A 21 -1.58 -3.59 -20.39
CA THR A 21 -0.71 -4.34 -21.29
C THR A 21 -0.99 -4.01 -22.76
N ILE A 22 -2.26 -3.91 -23.17
CA ILE A 22 -2.61 -3.53 -24.55
C ILE A 22 -2.07 -2.14 -24.89
N GLN A 23 -2.31 -1.15 -24.02
CA GLN A 23 -1.90 0.24 -24.22
C GLN A 23 -0.38 0.39 -24.31
N PHE A 24 0.37 -0.31 -23.46
CA PHE A 24 1.82 -0.16 -23.33
C PHE A 24 2.63 -1.23 -24.05
N SER A 25 1.99 -2.21 -24.70
CA SER A 25 2.67 -3.30 -25.43
C SER A 25 3.68 -2.84 -26.49
N ARG A 26 3.40 -1.70 -27.14
CA ARG A 26 4.26 -1.12 -28.18
C ARG A 26 5.33 -0.19 -27.64
N LEU A 27 5.21 0.23 -26.38
CA LEU A 27 6.14 1.16 -25.77
C LEU A 27 7.35 0.38 -25.28
N LYS A 28 8.52 0.71 -25.82
CA LYS A 28 9.80 0.14 -25.44
C LYS A 28 10.63 1.20 -24.74
N ILE A 29 11.14 0.86 -23.57
CA ILE A 29 12.04 1.71 -22.82
C ILE A 29 13.46 1.26 -23.13
N ALA A 30 14.23 2.15 -23.73
CA ALA A 30 15.59 1.88 -24.15
C ALA A 30 16.57 2.01 -22.97
N GLY A 31 17.79 1.50 -23.18
CA GLY A 31 18.74 1.27 -22.12
C GLY A 31 19.81 0.27 -22.53
N ALA A 32 20.54 -0.29 -21.56
CA ALA A 32 21.44 -1.42 -21.84
C ALA A 32 20.67 -2.69 -22.22
N CYS A 33 19.43 -2.82 -21.73
CA CYS A 33 18.46 -3.76 -22.28
C CYS A 33 17.11 -3.08 -22.49
N VAL A 34 16.41 -3.52 -23.54
CA VAL A 34 15.06 -3.05 -23.85
C VAL A 34 14.10 -3.62 -22.81
N ARG A 35 13.25 -2.75 -22.26
CA ARG A 35 12.25 -3.12 -21.27
C ARG A 35 10.84 -2.76 -21.72
N THR A 36 9.89 -3.62 -21.37
CA THR A 36 8.47 -3.46 -21.65
C THR A 36 7.71 -3.19 -20.36
N PRO A 37 6.85 -2.17 -20.29
CA PRO A 37 6.00 -1.93 -19.13
C PRO A 37 4.97 -3.06 -18.96
N GLU A 38 4.86 -3.57 -17.75
CA GLU A 38 3.91 -4.61 -17.37
C GLU A 38 3.29 -4.26 -16.02
N LEU A 39 1.99 -4.52 -15.88
CA LEU A 39 1.29 -4.43 -14.61
C LEU A 39 1.23 -5.83 -14.00
N LEU A 40 1.94 -6.04 -12.88
CA LEU A 40 1.92 -7.32 -12.17
C LEU A 40 0.55 -7.50 -11.51
N ALA A 41 -0.21 -8.48 -12.02
CA ALA A 41 -1.51 -8.85 -11.47
C ALA A 41 -1.36 -9.41 -10.04
N PRO A 42 -2.37 -9.23 -9.16
CA PRO A 42 -2.31 -9.77 -7.81
C PRO A 42 -2.50 -11.29 -7.86
N GLU A 43 -1.63 -12.02 -7.16
CA GLU A 43 -1.72 -13.47 -6.96
C GLU A 43 -3.10 -13.86 -6.40
N THR A 44 -3.83 -14.69 -7.13
CA THR A 44 -5.28 -14.86 -7.06
C THR A 44 -5.86 -15.55 -5.81
N ASP A 45 -5.05 -16.03 -4.85
CA ASP A 45 -5.54 -16.91 -3.77
C ASP A 45 -5.39 -16.40 -2.33
N SER A 46 -4.85 -15.21 -2.11
CA SER A 46 -4.49 -14.82 -0.74
C SER A 46 -5.64 -14.07 -0.05
N THR A 47 -5.96 -14.45 1.18
CA THR A 47 -7.13 -14.04 1.98
C THR A 47 -7.02 -12.64 2.65
N GLY A 48 -6.11 -11.79 2.19
CA GLY A 48 -5.69 -10.53 2.81
C GLY A 48 -6.44 -9.30 2.30
N GLY A 49 -7.70 -9.15 2.72
CA GLY A 49 -8.60 -8.06 2.31
C GLY A 49 -7.96 -6.66 2.19
N GLY A 50 -8.38 -5.91 1.17
CA GLY A 50 -8.11 -4.48 0.96
C GLY A 50 -6.68 -4.11 0.52
N LYS A 51 -5.66 -4.85 0.97
CA LYS A 51 -4.25 -4.63 0.63
C LYS A 51 -3.83 -5.25 -0.71
N GLN A 52 -4.65 -6.12 -1.27
CA GLN A 52 -4.33 -6.91 -2.47
C GLN A 52 -4.86 -6.33 -3.79
N ALA A 53 -5.52 -5.16 -3.75
CA ALA A 53 -5.87 -4.42 -4.96
C ALA A 53 -4.71 -3.57 -5.50
N LEU A 54 -3.55 -3.60 -4.84
CA LEU A 54 -2.36 -2.88 -5.25
C LEU A 54 -1.56 -3.73 -6.24
N GLN A 55 -1.49 -3.26 -7.47
CA GLN A 55 -0.71 -3.85 -8.56
C GLN A 55 0.54 -3.01 -8.79
N HIS A 56 1.67 -3.65 -9.04
CA HIS A 56 2.92 -2.93 -9.31
C HIS A 56 3.11 -2.73 -10.81
N ILE A 57 3.46 -1.50 -11.19
CA ILE A 57 3.92 -1.22 -12.55
C ILE A 57 5.41 -1.51 -12.57
N SER A 58 5.82 -2.48 -13.39
CA SER A 58 7.20 -2.92 -13.54
C SER A 58 7.65 -2.84 -14.98
N LEU A 59 8.93 -2.55 -15.19
CA LEU A 59 9.59 -2.64 -16.48
C LEU A 59 10.27 -3.99 -16.58
N LYS A 60 9.70 -4.89 -17.37
CA LYS A 60 10.23 -6.22 -17.60
C LYS A 60 11.29 -6.18 -18.70
N PRO A 61 12.49 -6.70 -18.47
CA PRO A 61 13.50 -6.79 -19.52
C PRO A 61 13.14 -7.86 -20.53
N ASP A 62 13.39 -7.58 -21.80
CA ASP A 62 13.18 -8.52 -22.90
C ASP A 62 14.30 -9.59 -22.94
N VAL A 63 15.43 -9.35 -22.25
CA VAL A 63 16.60 -10.24 -22.19
C VAL A 63 16.72 -10.89 -20.80
N PRO A 64 16.95 -12.21 -20.71
CA PRO A 64 17.18 -12.88 -19.43
C PRO A 64 18.47 -12.39 -18.75
N GLY A 65 18.48 -12.35 -17.42
CA GLY A 65 19.63 -11.91 -16.61
C GLY A 65 19.55 -10.48 -16.11
N TYR A 66 18.61 -9.68 -16.62
CA TYR A 66 18.32 -8.34 -16.09
C TYR A 66 17.16 -8.39 -15.08
N PRO A 67 17.23 -7.65 -13.96
CA PRO A 67 16.13 -7.56 -13.01
C PRO A 67 15.02 -6.62 -13.52
N PRO A 68 13.74 -6.91 -13.22
CA PRO A 68 12.65 -5.97 -13.48
C PRO A 68 12.77 -4.75 -12.57
N VAL A 69 12.33 -3.59 -13.08
CA VAL A 69 12.38 -2.32 -12.34
C VAL A 69 10.97 -1.86 -12.00
N THR A 70 10.63 -1.74 -10.71
CA THR A 70 9.32 -1.26 -10.27
C THR A 70 9.26 0.27 -10.33
N VAL A 71 8.45 0.78 -11.24
CA VAL A 71 8.34 2.22 -11.55
C VAL A 71 7.11 2.88 -10.95
N GLY A 72 6.18 2.07 -10.44
CA GLY A 72 4.97 2.58 -9.81
C GLY A 72 4.10 1.51 -9.20
N SER A 73 2.93 1.91 -8.76
CA SER A 73 1.87 1.03 -8.29
C SER A 73 0.51 1.65 -8.57
N VAL A 74 -0.51 0.82 -8.69
CA VAL A 74 -1.89 1.22 -8.90
C VAL A 74 -2.77 0.46 -7.93
N ASN A 75 -3.64 1.16 -7.22
CA ASN A 75 -4.68 0.56 -6.41
C ASN A 75 -6.03 0.76 -7.10
N VAL A 76 -6.52 -0.29 -7.75
CA VAL A 76 -7.75 -0.26 -8.53
C VAL A 76 -8.98 -0.02 -7.65
N ALA A 77 -8.99 -0.58 -6.43
CA ALA A 77 -10.09 -0.41 -5.49
C ALA A 77 -10.20 1.02 -4.95
N ALA A 78 -9.06 1.68 -4.71
CA ALA A 78 -9.00 3.04 -4.20
C ALA A 78 -8.97 4.11 -5.31
N LYS A 79 -8.87 3.71 -6.59
CA LYS A 79 -8.64 4.61 -7.73
C LYS A 79 -7.46 5.56 -7.51
N THR A 80 -6.38 5.04 -6.94
CA THR A 80 -5.13 5.79 -6.72
C THR A 80 -3.97 5.11 -7.43
N GLY A 81 -3.01 5.90 -7.89
CA GLY A 81 -1.78 5.41 -8.51
C GLY A 81 -0.57 6.18 -8.00
N GLN A 82 0.59 5.53 -8.04
CA GLN A 82 1.89 6.11 -7.73
C GLN A 82 2.81 5.88 -8.92
N LEU A 83 3.46 6.95 -9.40
CA LEU A 83 4.46 6.88 -10.46
C LEU A 83 5.75 7.54 -9.98
N ARG A 84 6.88 6.86 -10.21
CA ARG A 84 8.20 7.37 -9.90
C ARG A 84 8.76 8.16 -11.07
N THR A 85 9.41 9.26 -10.77
CA THR A 85 10.17 10.01 -11.77
C THR A 85 11.49 9.32 -12.10
N TYR A 86 12.09 9.65 -13.24
CA TYR A 86 13.42 9.18 -13.63
C TYR A 86 14.46 9.49 -12.54
N ALA A 87 14.43 10.72 -12.01
CA ALA A 87 15.33 11.17 -10.95
C ALA A 87 15.19 10.32 -9.68
N CYS A 88 13.96 9.96 -9.30
CA CYS A 88 13.70 9.04 -8.19
C CYS A 88 14.34 7.67 -8.45
N LEU A 89 14.11 7.05 -9.60
CA LEU A 89 14.67 5.75 -9.93
C LEU A 89 16.21 5.76 -9.98
N TYR A 90 16.79 6.82 -10.55
CA TYR A 90 18.23 7.02 -10.58
C TYR A 90 18.82 7.09 -9.16
N LYS A 91 18.22 7.92 -8.28
CA LYS A 91 18.60 8.00 -6.86
C LYS A 91 18.45 6.64 -6.15
N MET A 92 17.36 5.89 -6.41
CA MET A 92 17.16 4.55 -5.84
C MET A 92 18.21 3.54 -6.30
N ALA A 93 18.64 3.59 -7.55
CA ALA A 93 19.68 2.71 -8.07
C ALA A 93 21.04 3.03 -7.46
N GLN A 94 21.37 4.33 -7.32
CA GLN A 94 22.56 4.81 -6.64
C GLN A 94 22.61 4.37 -5.18
N GLN A 95 21.51 4.47 -4.44
CA GLN A 95 21.41 3.99 -3.05
C GLN A 95 21.65 2.49 -2.90
N ARG A 96 21.40 1.71 -3.96
CA ARG A 96 21.59 0.25 -3.98
C ARG A 96 22.90 -0.16 -4.66
N SER A 97 23.75 0.79 -5.03
CA SER A 97 24.98 0.56 -5.80
C SER A 97 24.74 -0.32 -7.04
N ARG A 98 23.58 -0.15 -7.70
CA ARG A 98 23.22 -0.91 -8.90
C ARG A 98 23.44 -0.05 -10.14
N PRO A 99 23.87 -0.65 -11.27
CA PRO A 99 23.89 0.07 -12.53
C PRO A 99 22.48 0.53 -12.88
N PHE A 100 22.36 1.79 -13.28
CA PHE A 100 21.12 2.36 -13.78
C PHE A 100 21.22 2.51 -15.29
N ASP A 101 20.54 1.63 -16.00
CA ASP A 101 20.68 1.42 -17.43
C ASP A 101 19.40 1.75 -18.20
N ILE A 102 18.58 2.67 -17.68
CA ILE A 102 17.35 3.15 -18.32
C ILE A 102 17.65 4.49 -18.99
N GLU A 103 17.25 4.65 -20.25
CA GLU A 103 17.38 5.91 -20.95
C GLU A 103 16.29 6.91 -20.52
N GLN A 104 16.70 8.15 -20.25
CA GLN A 104 15.81 9.19 -19.74
C GLN A 104 14.67 9.56 -20.70
N GLN A 105 14.94 9.67 -22.00
CA GLN A 105 13.95 10.12 -22.97
C GLN A 105 12.81 9.12 -23.15
N SER A 106 13.14 7.85 -23.39
CA SER A 106 12.13 6.79 -23.52
C SER A 106 11.38 6.55 -22.21
N TYR A 107 12.04 6.69 -21.05
CA TYR A 107 11.35 6.66 -19.77
C TYR A 107 10.37 7.82 -19.59
N GLN A 108 10.74 9.04 -19.99
CA GLN A 108 9.87 10.21 -19.87
C GLN A 108 8.61 10.06 -20.73
N GLN A 109 8.75 9.55 -21.96
CA GLN A 109 7.61 9.23 -22.83
C GLN A 109 6.66 8.21 -22.19
N PHE A 110 7.21 7.16 -21.58
CA PHE A 110 6.44 6.21 -20.79
C PHE A 110 5.73 6.90 -19.63
N PHE A 111 6.45 7.70 -18.84
CA PHE A 111 5.93 8.37 -17.65
C PHE A 111 4.74 9.28 -17.99
N ASP A 112 4.88 10.11 -19.02
CA ASP A 112 3.81 11.01 -19.46
C ASP A 112 2.60 10.24 -19.98
N SER A 113 2.83 9.17 -20.76
CA SER A 113 1.79 8.28 -21.26
C SER A 113 1.06 7.56 -20.12
N ALA A 114 1.80 7.05 -19.13
CA ALA A 114 1.26 6.38 -17.95
C ALA A 114 0.44 7.34 -17.08
N ARG A 115 0.94 8.57 -16.87
CA ARG A 115 0.23 9.61 -16.13
C ARG A 115 -1.09 9.98 -16.82
N MET A 116 -1.06 10.20 -18.13
CA MET A 116 -2.25 10.50 -18.93
C MET A 116 -3.26 9.34 -18.90
N PHE A 117 -2.80 8.11 -19.12
CA PHE A 117 -3.64 6.92 -19.09
C PHE A 117 -4.35 6.76 -17.74
N LEU A 118 -3.59 6.81 -16.63
CA LEU A 118 -4.16 6.70 -15.30
C LEU A 118 -5.17 7.82 -15.01
N GLY A 119 -4.87 9.06 -15.41
CA GLY A 119 -5.79 10.19 -15.29
C GLY A 119 -7.09 9.99 -16.07
N GLN A 120 -7.02 9.51 -17.31
CA GLN A 120 -8.18 9.20 -18.15
C GLN A 120 -9.05 8.07 -17.56
N GLN A 121 -8.43 7.11 -16.87
CA GLN A 121 -9.10 6.01 -16.17
C GLN A 121 -9.68 6.42 -14.79
N GLY A 122 -9.60 7.72 -14.46
CA GLY A 122 -10.14 8.30 -13.24
C GLY A 122 -9.29 8.05 -11.98
N PHE A 123 -8.00 7.78 -12.13
CA PHE A 123 -7.10 7.58 -10.99
C PHE A 123 -6.48 8.90 -10.51
N THR A 124 -6.38 9.05 -9.20
CA THR A 124 -5.54 10.08 -8.58
C THR A 124 -4.08 9.63 -8.60
N VAL A 125 -3.25 10.27 -9.42
CA VAL A 125 -1.83 9.91 -9.59
C VAL A 125 -0.95 10.75 -8.68
N GLN A 126 -0.26 10.09 -7.76
CA GLN A 126 0.79 10.66 -6.93
C GLN A 126 2.14 10.49 -7.64
N ILE A 127 2.91 11.57 -7.73
CA ILE A 127 4.22 11.56 -8.38
C ILE A 127 5.30 11.52 -7.29
N GLU A 128 6.13 10.48 -7.33
CA GLU A 128 7.23 10.28 -6.41
C GLU A 128 8.53 10.84 -7.03
N LEU A 129 8.96 11.99 -6.48
CA LEU A 129 10.14 12.74 -6.94
C LEU A 129 11.44 12.27 -6.27
N GLU A 130 11.32 11.75 -5.06
CA GLU A 130 12.45 11.33 -4.24
C GLU A 130 12.27 9.88 -3.78
N PRO A 131 13.37 9.11 -3.64
CA PRO A 131 13.28 7.78 -3.07
C PRO A 131 12.74 7.85 -1.65
N PRO A 132 11.94 6.86 -1.18
CA PRO A 132 11.59 6.77 0.22
C PRO A 132 12.88 6.72 1.05
N THR A 133 13.12 7.73 1.87
CA THR A 133 14.17 7.67 2.88
C THR A 133 13.91 6.44 3.74
N ALA A 134 14.91 5.58 3.91
CA ALA A 134 14.75 4.32 4.62
C ALA A 134 14.03 4.53 5.97
N PHE A 135 13.07 3.63 6.26
CA PHE A 135 12.19 3.58 7.43
C PHE A 135 11.03 4.56 7.44
N VAL A 136 9.94 4.19 6.75
CA VAL A 136 8.61 4.44 7.32
C VAL A 136 8.55 3.59 8.60
N GLU A 137 8.88 4.21 9.72
CA GLU A 137 8.41 3.78 11.02
C GLU A 137 6.91 3.49 10.84
N LYS A 138 6.51 2.20 10.92
CA LYS A 138 5.10 1.82 10.96
C LYS A 138 4.43 2.82 11.90
N PRO A 139 3.33 3.51 11.53
CA PRO A 139 2.67 4.39 12.47
C PRO A 139 2.42 3.57 13.72
N VAL A 140 3.12 3.95 14.81
CA VAL A 140 2.92 3.38 16.12
C VAL A 140 1.45 3.63 16.37
N ARG A 141 0.64 2.56 16.29
CA ARG A 141 -0.76 2.66 16.70
C ARG A 141 -0.69 3.25 18.11
N PRO A 142 -1.32 4.41 18.38
CA PRO A 142 -1.50 4.79 19.77
C PRO A 142 -2.15 3.58 20.45
N PRO A 143 -1.69 3.16 21.64
CA PRO A 143 -2.27 2.01 22.32
C PRO A 143 -3.76 2.29 22.57
N SER A 144 -4.59 1.85 21.62
CA SER A 144 -6.04 1.97 21.68
C SER A 144 -6.53 0.81 22.52
N GLY A 145 -6.82 1.10 23.78
CA GLY A 145 -7.42 0.17 24.71
C GLY A 145 -6.68 0.20 26.03
N VAL A 146 -7.31 0.79 27.03
CA VAL A 146 -6.99 0.47 28.43
C VAL A 146 -7.01 -1.06 28.52
N PRO A 147 -5.91 -1.73 28.90
CA PRO A 147 -5.89 -3.19 28.94
C PRO A 147 -7.06 -3.64 29.81
N ARG A 148 -7.84 -4.63 29.35
CA ARG A 148 -9.04 -5.13 30.05
C ARG A 148 -8.79 -5.36 31.55
N VAL A 149 -7.56 -5.73 31.92
CA VAL A 149 -7.10 -5.89 33.31
C VAL A 149 -7.21 -4.60 34.14
N VAL A 150 -6.82 -3.44 33.60
CA VAL A 150 -6.93 -2.15 34.30
C VAL A 150 -8.40 -1.74 34.45
N MET A 151 -9.25 -2.05 33.46
CA MET A 151 -10.70 -1.83 33.60
C MET A 151 -11.31 -2.71 34.71
N TRP A 152 -10.90 -3.98 34.82
CA TRP A 152 -11.33 -4.87 35.91
C TRP A 152 -10.84 -4.40 37.29
N LEU A 153 -9.62 -3.86 37.38
CA LEU A 153 -9.08 -3.33 38.64
C LEU A 153 -9.83 -2.08 39.13
N LEU A 154 -10.22 -1.18 38.22
CA LEU A 154 -11.03 -0.01 38.57
C LEU A 154 -12.44 -0.40 39.07
N ILE A 155 -13.08 -1.36 38.40
CA ILE A 155 -14.40 -1.87 38.83
C ILE A 155 -14.29 -2.56 40.20
N ALA A 156 -13.26 -3.39 40.41
CA ALA A 156 -13.04 -4.05 41.69
C ALA A 156 -12.78 -3.05 42.82
N GLY A 157 -11.92 -2.05 42.60
CA GLY A 157 -11.64 -1.00 43.58
C GLY A 157 -12.87 -0.19 43.97
N MET A 158 -13.70 0.17 42.99
CA MET A 158 -14.92 0.95 43.25
C MET A 158 -15.98 0.12 44.00
N SER A 159 -16.10 -1.18 43.70
CA SER A 159 -17.00 -2.08 44.43
C SER A 159 -16.58 -2.27 45.89
N LEU A 160 -15.27 -2.38 46.16
CA LEU A 160 -14.75 -2.53 47.52
C LEU A 160 -15.01 -1.27 48.36
N ALA A 161 -14.77 -0.08 47.80
CA ALA A 161 -15.05 1.18 48.49
C ALA A 161 -16.54 1.32 48.83
N LEU A 162 -17.44 0.89 47.94
CA LEU A 162 -18.88 0.94 48.16
C LEU A 162 -19.34 -0.04 49.24
N ILE A 163 -18.76 -1.25 49.28
CA ILE A 163 -19.02 -2.23 50.35
C ILE A 163 -18.55 -1.70 51.71
N VAL A 164 -17.34 -1.12 51.77
CA VAL A 164 -16.82 -0.52 53.01
C VAL A 164 -17.70 0.64 53.47
N ALA A 165 -18.14 1.52 52.56
CA ALA A 165 -19.04 2.61 52.90
C ALA A 165 -20.40 2.11 53.44
N LEU A 166 -20.96 1.05 52.86
CA LEU A 166 -22.19 0.43 53.35
C LEU A 166 -22.02 -0.24 54.72
N LEU A 167 -20.89 -0.91 54.96
CA LEU A 167 -20.58 -1.52 56.26
C LEU A 167 -20.41 -0.45 57.34
N VAL A 168 -19.71 0.65 57.04
CA VAL A 168 -19.56 1.78 57.96
C VAL A 168 -20.92 2.42 58.25
N ALA A 169 -21.74 2.65 57.23
CA ALA A 169 -23.09 3.20 57.42
C ALA A 169 -23.99 2.28 58.27
N ALA A 170 -23.93 0.96 58.04
CA ALA A 170 -24.66 -0.02 58.84
C ALA A 170 -24.17 -0.05 60.30
N TYR A 171 -22.86 0.03 60.51
CA TYR A 171 -22.26 0.07 61.85
C TYR A 171 -22.66 1.32 62.63
N VAL A 172 -22.62 2.50 61.99
CA VAL A 172 -23.08 3.76 62.61
C VAL A 172 -24.57 3.71 62.94
N LYS A 173 -25.39 3.08 62.09
CA LYS A 173 -26.82 2.92 62.35
C LYS A 173 -27.12 1.91 63.47
N PHE A 174 -26.24 0.95 63.73
CA PHE A 174 -26.38 -0.03 64.81
C PHE A 174 -25.95 0.52 66.18
N LEU A 175 -25.06 1.52 66.23
CA LEU A 175 -24.65 2.19 67.47
C LEU A 175 -25.57 3.34 67.92
N ARG A 176 -26.55 3.73 67.10
CA ARG A 176 -27.56 4.76 67.41
C ARG A 176 -28.88 4.10 67.80
#